data_AF-H0W5I3-F1
#
_entry.id   AF-H0W5I3-F1
#
_cell.length_a   1.000
_cell.length_b   1.000
_cell.length_c   1.000
_cell.angle_alpha   90.00
_cell.angle_beta   90.00
_cell.angle_gamma   90.00
#
_symmetry.space_group_name_H-M   'P 1'
#
loop_
_entity.id
_entity.type
_entity.pdbx_description
1 polymer ?
#
loop_
_entity_poly.entity_id
_entity_poly.type
_entity_poly.pdbx_seq_one_letter_code
_entity_poly.pdbx_strand_id
1 'polypeptide(L)'
;LREYKVSRFWYFVLQLKKMKKSSREIIYCGQVFEKSLLCDGTHNMYRECCELTTAGAVTQCYRDMGARHRARAHSIQIMKVEEMAASKCRRPAFKQFHDSKIKFPLPNTFF
;
A
#
# COMPACT_ATOMS: atom_id res chain seq x y z
N LEU A 1 27.72 1.56 22.13
CA LEU A 1 27.01 1.54 20.81
C LEU A 1 27.95 1.57 19.60
N ARG A 2 28.92 2.49 19.50
CA ARG A 2 29.90 2.52 18.38
C ARG A 2 30.74 1.23 18.31
N GLU A 3 31.21 0.72 19.43
CA GLU A 3 31.99 -0.52 19.51
C GLU A 3 31.23 -1.75 19.01
N TYR A 4 29.94 -1.87 19.38
CA TYR A 4 29.05 -2.92 18.89
C TYR A 4 28.89 -2.87 17.36
N LYS A 5 28.72 -1.67 16.78
CA LYS A 5 28.60 -1.49 15.31
C LYS A 5 29.87 -1.92 14.59
N VAL A 6 31.04 -1.53 15.11
CA VAL A 6 32.35 -1.92 14.54
C VAL A 6 32.57 -3.42 14.63
N SER A 7 32.21 -4.06 15.76
CA SER A 7 32.29 -5.50 15.92
C SER A 7 31.44 -6.26 14.90
N ARG A 8 30.17 -5.85 14.72
CA ARG A 8 29.25 -6.45 13.74
C ARG A 8 29.70 -6.24 12.29
N PHE A 9 30.24 -5.07 11.96
CA PHE A 9 30.80 -4.80 10.64
C PHE A 9 31.89 -5.82 10.29
N TRP A 10 32.87 -6.02 11.18
CA TRP A 10 33.96 -6.96 10.95
C TRP A 10 33.51 -8.42 10.88
N TYR A 11 32.50 -8.80 11.67
CA TYR A 11 31.90 -10.13 11.60
C TYR A 11 31.38 -10.46 10.18
N PHE A 12 30.60 -9.56 9.58
CA PHE A 12 30.03 -9.78 8.25
C PHE A 12 31.06 -9.66 7.12
N VAL A 13 31.98 -8.71 7.21
CA VAL A 13 33.00 -8.51 6.16
C VAL A 13 33.97 -9.70 6.09
N LEU A 14 34.26 -10.34 7.24
CA LEU A 14 35.05 -11.56 7.27
C LEU A 14 34.37 -12.70 6.49
N GLN A 15 33.05 -12.85 6.62
CA GLN A 15 32.27 -13.85 5.89
C GLN A 15 32.20 -13.57 4.39
N LEU A 16 32.01 -12.30 4.00
CA LEU A 16 31.79 -11.92 2.60
C LEU A 16 33.08 -11.80 1.78
N LYS A 17 34.14 -11.23 2.37
CA LYS A 17 35.34 -10.85 1.63
C LYS A 17 36.64 -11.31 2.30
N LYS A 18 36.57 -12.20 3.30
CA LYS A 18 37.73 -12.76 4.02
C LYS A 18 38.69 -11.68 4.56
N MET A 19 38.19 -10.49 4.88
CA MET A 19 39.02 -9.41 5.43
C MET A 19 39.00 -9.43 6.95
N LYS A 20 40.14 -9.08 7.58
CA LYS A 20 40.32 -9.06 9.03
C LYS A 20 40.52 -7.63 9.55
N LYS A 21 40.09 -7.38 10.78
CA LYS A 21 40.24 -6.10 11.48
C LYS A 21 41.70 -5.64 11.59
N SER A 22 42.64 -6.57 11.72
CA SER A 22 44.07 -6.24 11.81
C SER A 22 44.67 -5.72 10.51
N SER A 23 44.04 -5.98 9.36
CA SER A 23 44.60 -5.66 8.05
C SER A 23 44.00 -4.41 7.41
N ARG A 24 42.89 -3.87 7.93
CA ARG A 24 42.29 -2.62 7.42
C ARG A 24 41.58 -1.85 8.53
N GLU A 25 41.25 -0.59 8.23
CA GLU A 25 40.62 0.34 9.16
C GLU A 25 39.25 0.81 8.65
N ILE A 26 38.37 1.22 9.58
CA ILE A 26 37.06 1.80 9.24
C ILE A 26 37.24 3.30 9.10
N ILE A 27 37.02 3.81 7.89
CA ILE A 27 37.22 5.23 7.56
C ILE A 27 36.05 6.10 8.06
N TYR A 28 34.81 5.61 7.98
CA TYR A 28 33.62 6.37 8.36
C TYR A 28 32.53 5.47 8.95
N CYS A 29 31.87 5.95 10.02
CA CYS A 29 30.73 5.30 10.65
C CYS A 29 29.67 6.36 10.99
N GLY A 30 28.82 6.69 10.01
CA GLY A 30 27.68 7.58 10.16
C GLY A 30 26.39 6.83 10.45
N GLN A 31 25.45 7.49 11.12
CA GLN A 31 24.06 7.03 11.18
C GLN A 31 23.36 7.50 9.91
N VAL A 32 22.87 6.54 9.12
CA VAL A 32 21.98 6.85 8.01
C VAL A 32 20.58 6.93 8.59
N PHE A 33 20.00 8.12 8.61
CA PHE A 33 18.58 8.28 8.84
C PHE A 33 17.85 7.83 7.58
N GLU A 34 16.83 7.00 7.73
CA GLU A 34 15.96 6.70 6.61
C GLU A 34 15.34 8.00 6.12
N LYS A 35 15.54 8.29 4.83
CA LYS A 35 14.71 9.26 4.12
C LYS A 35 13.30 8.72 4.25
N SER A 36 12.34 9.55 4.70
CA SER A 36 10.94 9.15 4.81
C SER A 36 10.55 8.37 3.54
N LEU A 37 10.13 7.11 3.74
CA LEU A 37 9.75 6.22 2.66
C LEU A 37 8.60 6.86 1.88
N LEU A 38 8.95 7.55 0.79
CA LEU A 38 8.02 8.17 -0.11
C LEU A 38 7.51 7.07 -1.03
N CYS A 39 6.33 6.52 -0.70
CA CYS A 39 5.48 5.65 -1.52
C CYS A 39 6.23 4.71 -2.48
N ASP A 40 6.55 3.51 -2.01
CA ASP A 40 7.25 2.48 -2.76
C ASP A 40 6.48 2.03 -4.03
N GLY A 41 6.66 2.76 -5.14
CA GLY A 41 6.37 2.29 -6.50
C GLY A 41 4.92 2.34 -7.00
N THR A 42 4.76 2.01 -8.28
CA THR A 42 3.47 1.86 -8.96
C THR A 42 2.93 0.45 -8.75
N HIS A 43 1.68 0.34 -8.30
CA HIS A 43 1.02 -0.95 -8.03
C HIS A 43 -0.26 -1.09 -8.83
N ASN A 44 -0.49 -2.27 -9.37
CA ASN A 44 -1.76 -2.61 -9.99
C ASN A 44 -2.78 -2.98 -8.91
N MET A 45 -3.97 -2.40 -9.01
CA MET A 45 -5.06 -2.70 -8.10
C MET A 45 -6.32 -3.11 -8.84
N TYR A 46 -7.01 -4.10 -8.26
CA TYR A 46 -8.36 -4.46 -8.64
C TYR A 46 -9.34 -3.95 -7.59
N ARG A 47 -10.34 -3.19 -8.05
CA ARG A 47 -11.37 -2.56 -7.21
C ARG A 47 -12.74 -2.84 -7.82
N GLU A 48 -13.69 -3.05 -6.93
CA GLU A 48 -15.11 -3.18 -7.24
C GLU A 48 -15.80 -1.92 -6.74
N CYS A 49 -16.79 -1.43 -7.47
CA CYS A 49 -17.61 -0.27 -7.12
C CYS A 49 -19.07 -0.62 -7.42
N CYS A 50 -20.00 -0.18 -6.59
CA CYS A 50 -21.44 -0.37 -6.80
C CYS A 50 -22.07 1.00 -7.05
N GLU A 51 -22.23 1.34 -8.32
CA GLU A 51 -22.69 2.65 -8.79
C GLU A 51 -23.65 2.47 -9.96
N LEU A 52 -24.54 3.43 -10.18
CA LEU A 52 -25.54 3.38 -11.25
C LEU A 52 -24.96 3.67 -12.64
N THR A 53 -23.79 4.33 -12.69
CA THR A 53 -23.14 4.73 -13.94
C THR A 53 -21.64 4.50 -13.88
N THR A 54 -21.02 4.26 -15.02
CA THR A 54 -19.56 4.11 -15.15
C THR A 54 -18.81 5.37 -14.68
N ALA A 55 -19.34 6.57 -14.98
CA ALA A 55 -18.76 7.83 -14.53
C ALA A 55 -18.82 7.98 -13.00
N GLY A 56 -19.92 7.54 -12.37
CA GLY A 56 -20.05 7.46 -10.91
C GLY A 56 -19.02 6.52 -10.30
N ALA A 57 -18.86 5.32 -10.88
CA ALA A 57 -17.86 4.33 -10.46
C ALA A 57 -16.43 4.89 -10.53
N VAL A 58 -16.06 5.57 -11.61
CA VAL A 58 -14.76 6.21 -11.77
C VAL A 58 -14.54 7.32 -10.73
N THR A 59 -15.56 8.15 -10.50
CA THR A 59 -15.50 9.24 -9.51
C THR A 59 -15.33 8.69 -8.09
N GLN A 60 -16.08 7.64 -7.75
CA GLN A 60 -15.97 6.95 -6.47
C GLN A 60 -14.57 6.33 -6.30
N CYS A 61 -14.03 5.73 -7.36
CA CYS A 61 -12.67 5.16 -7.37
C CYS A 61 -11.62 6.24 -7.03
N TYR A 62 -11.66 7.41 -7.68
CA TYR A 62 -10.75 8.51 -7.36
C TYR A 62 -10.84 8.97 -5.90
N ARG A 63 -12.06 9.09 -5.36
CA ARG A 63 -12.28 9.48 -3.96
C ARG A 63 -11.71 8.46 -2.98
N ASP A 64 -11.98 7.17 -3.19
CA ASP A 64 -11.51 6.12 -2.29
C ASP A 64 -9.99 5.95 -2.35
N MET A 65 -9.40 6.11 -3.55
CA MET A 65 -7.95 6.12 -3.75
C MET A 65 -7.26 7.28 -3.04
N GLY A 66 -7.86 8.48 -3.07
CA GLY A 66 -7.39 9.63 -2.32
C GLY A 66 -7.50 9.43 -0.81
N ALA A 67 -8.62 8.87 -0.33
CA ALA A 67 -8.85 8.67 1.10
C ALA A 67 -7.95 7.58 1.70
N ARG A 68 -7.82 6.42 1.06
CA ARG A 68 -7.09 5.26 1.62
C ARG A 68 -5.60 5.27 1.33
N HIS A 69 -5.22 5.73 0.15
CA HIS A 69 -3.84 5.63 -0.34
C HIS A 69 -3.20 6.98 -0.59
N ARG A 70 -3.90 8.09 -0.32
CA ARG A 70 -3.41 9.46 -0.60
C ARG A 70 -2.99 9.65 -2.06
N ALA A 71 -3.56 8.84 -2.96
CA ALA A 71 -3.27 8.90 -4.38
C ALA A 71 -4.02 10.09 -4.98
N ARG A 72 -3.29 10.93 -5.73
CA ARG A 72 -3.86 12.09 -6.41
C ARG A 72 -4.48 11.65 -7.73
N ALA A 73 -5.44 12.40 -8.26
CA ALA A 73 -6.10 12.03 -9.52
C ALA A 73 -5.11 11.82 -10.68
N HIS A 74 -4.08 12.67 -10.78
CA HIS A 74 -3.05 12.55 -11.81
C HIS A 74 -2.08 11.37 -11.62
N SER A 75 -2.07 10.71 -10.46
CA SER A 75 -1.21 9.56 -10.18
C SER A 75 -1.96 8.23 -10.30
N ILE A 76 -3.20 8.23 -10.81
CA ILE A 76 -4.04 7.05 -10.95
C ILE A 76 -4.38 6.87 -12.43
N GLN A 77 -4.07 5.69 -12.97
CA GLN A 77 -4.43 5.29 -14.32
C GLN A 77 -5.45 4.16 -14.26
N ILE A 78 -6.61 4.35 -14.91
CA ILE A 78 -7.66 3.33 -15.00
C ILE A 78 -7.41 2.49 -16.25
N MET A 79 -7.11 1.21 -16.08
CA MET A 79 -6.80 0.31 -17.20
C MET A 79 -8.05 -0.26 -17.88
N LYS A 80 -9.05 -0.65 -17.09
CA LYS A 80 -10.30 -1.23 -17.58
C LYS A 80 -11.42 -0.94 -16.58
N VAL A 81 -12.61 -0.65 -17.12
CA VAL A 81 -13.86 -0.65 -16.37
C VAL A 81 -14.81 -1.61 -17.06
N GLU A 82 -15.43 -2.49 -16.30
CA GLU A 82 -16.32 -3.54 -16.81
C GLU A 82 -17.42 -3.79 -15.79
N GLU A 83 -18.63 -4.02 -16.27
CA GLU A 83 -19.75 -4.45 -15.43
C GLU A 83 -19.58 -5.92 -15.04
N MET A 84 -19.85 -6.23 -13.78
CA MET A 84 -19.67 -7.57 -13.24
C MET A 84 -20.97 -8.12 -12.69
N ALA A 85 -21.26 -9.37 -13.05
CA ALA A 85 -22.38 -10.11 -12.45
C ALA A 85 -22.15 -10.32 -10.95
N ALA A 86 -23.24 -10.30 -10.16
CA ALA A 86 -23.22 -10.42 -8.70
C ALA A 86 -22.47 -11.68 -8.19
N SER A 87 -22.51 -12.78 -8.94
CA SER A 87 -21.80 -14.02 -8.59
C SER A 87 -20.27 -13.91 -8.70
N LYS A 88 -19.76 -12.96 -9.50
CA LYS A 88 -18.32 -12.77 -9.74
C LYS A 88 -17.69 -11.74 -8.80
N CYS A 89 -18.47 -10.96 -8.06
CA CYS A 89 -17.93 -10.02 -7.07
C CYS A 89 -17.15 -10.78 -6.00
N ARG A 90 -15.98 -10.28 -5.63
CA ARG A 90 -15.05 -10.92 -4.70
C ARG A 90 -15.06 -10.24 -3.34
N ARG A 91 -15.33 -8.94 -3.28
CA ARG A 91 -15.19 -8.15 -2.05
C ARG A 91 -16.41 -8.32 -1.14
N PRO A 92 -16.22 -8.66 0.15
CA PRO A 92 -17.33 -8.90 1.08
C PRO A 92 -18.21 -7.66 1.30
N ALA A 93 -17.60 -6.46 1.25
CA ALA A 93 -18.32 -5.19 1.38
C ALA A 93 -19.37 -4.96 0.28
N PHE A 94 -19.23 -5.58 -0.90
CA PHE A 94 -20.23 -5.52 -1.96
C PHE A 94 -21.17 -6.73 -1.92
N LYS A 95 -20.65 -7.92 -1.60
CA LYS A 95 -21.45 -9.15 -1.47
C LYS A 95 -22.61 -9.01 -0.49
N GLN A 96 -22.44 -8.24 0.59
CA GLN A 96 -23.53 -8.01 1.56
C GLN A 96 -24.76 -7.37 0.95
N PHE A 97 -24.64 -6.58 -0.12
CA PHE A 97 -25.74 -5.87 -0.76
C PHE A 97 -26.46 -6.68 -1.85
N HIS A 98 -26.07 -7.93 -2.09
CA HIS A 98 -26.68 -8.76 -3.14
C HIS A 98 -27.98 -9.44 -2.70
N ASP A 99 -28.31 -9.43 -1.41
CA ASP A 99 -29.56 -10.00 -0.92
C ASP A 99 -30.75 -9.11 -1.31
N SER A 100 -31.61 -9.62 -2.18
CA SER A 100 -32.87 -8.97 -2.57
C SER A 100 -33.81 -8.62 -1.41
N LYS A 101 -33.68 -9.32 -0.27
CA LYS A 101 -34.51 -9.11 0.92
C LYS A 101 -33.79 -8.30 2.00
N ILE A 102 -32.64 -7.69 1.68
CA ILE A 102 -31.85 -6.93 2.64
C ILE A 102 -32.68 -5.79 3.25
N LYS A 103 -32.62 -5.69 4.58
CA LYS A 103 -33.19 -4.61 5.36
C LYS A 103 -32.17 -4.22 6.43
N PHE A 104 -31.92 -2.93 6.58
CA PHE A 104 -31.05 -2.42 7.62
C PHE A 104 -31.75 -1.25 8.33
N PRO A 105 -31.65 -1.15 9.66
CA PRO A 105 -32.17 -0.01 10.39
C PRO A 105 -31.31 1.23 10.11
N LEU A 106 -31.92 2.42 10.15
CA LEU A 106 -31.23 3.72 10.16
C LEU A 106 -31.38 4.35 11.55
N PRO A 107 -30.55 3.96 12.53
CA PRO A 107 -30.77 4.28 13.94
C PRO A 107 -30.60 5.77 14.27
N ASN A 108 -29.72 6.48 13.55
CA ASN A 108 -29.42 7.88 13.81
C ASN A 108 -29.72 8.73 12.57
N THR A 109 -30.88 9.38 12.55
CA THR A 109 -31.21 10.43 11.58
C THR A 109 -30.97 11.78 12.22
N PHE A 110 -29.87 12.46 11.86
CA PHE A 110 -29.68 13.86 12.22
C PHE A 110 -30.48 14.71 11.21
N PHE A 111 -31.42 15.50 11.73
CA PHE A 111 -32.09 16.57 11.00
C PHE A 111 -31.25 17.85 11.05
#